data_AF-A0A539E6S0-F1
#
_entry.id   AF-A0A539E6S0-F1
#
_cell.length_a   1.000
_cell.length_b   1.000
_cell.length_c   1.000
_cell.angle_alpha   90.00
_cell.angle_beta   90.00
_cell.angle_gamma   90.00
#
_symmetry.space_group_name_H-M   'P 1'
#
loop_
_entity.id
_entity.type
_entity.pdbx_description
1 polymer ?
#
loop_
_entity_poly.entity_id
_entity_poly.type
_entity_poly.pdbx_seq_one_letter_code
_entity_poly.pdbx_strand_id
1 'polypeptide(L)' 'MGDTKVTLDRAAIDHGLNGIAYPAEGAIAYAESRGLDAHLYEYCCSLTWTGAAEQSYREVSVRIGSAT' A
#
# COMPACT_ATOMS: atom_id res chain seq x y z
N MET A 1 9.04 8.48 10.23
CA MET A 1 8.93 7.06 10.59
C MET A 1 10.28 6.31 10.61
N GLY A 2 11.42 6.96 10.29
CA GLY A 2 12.79 6.48 10.58
C GLY A 2 13.07 4.97 10.37
N ASP A 3 13.93 4.42 11.22
CA ASP A 3 14.30 3.00 11.21
C ASP A 3 13.12 2.07 11.56
N THR A 4 12.12 2.60 12.27
CA THR A 4 10.90 1.87 12.60
C THR A 4 10.17 1.37 11.36
N LYS A 5 10.14 2.18 10.28
CA LYS A 5 9.50 1.77 9.02
C LYS A 5 10.22 0.62 8.35
N VAL A 6 11.55 0.67 8.28
CA VAL A 6 12.36 -0.41 7.70
C VAL A 6 12.12 -1.72 8.47
N THR A 7 12.10 -1.63 9.80
CA THR A 7 11.87 -2.79 10.66
C THR A 7 10.47 -3.38 10.45
N LEU A 8 9.45 -2.53 10.36
CA LEU A 8 8.07 -2.94 10.13
C LEU A 8 7.88 -3.60 8.75
N ASP A 9 8.40 -2.97 7.70
CA ASP A 9 8.29 -3.48 6.33
C ASP A 9 8.98 -4.86 6.22
N ARG A 10 10.16 -5.02 6.83
CA ARG A 10 10.86 -6.32 6.85
C ARG A 10 10.08 -7.39 7.59
N ALA A 11 9.51 -7.07 8.76
CA ALA A 11 8.70 -8.02 9.51
C ALA A 11 7.47 -8.47 8.71
N ALA A 12 6.77 -7.54 8.04
CA ALA A 12 5.63 -7.87 7.19
C ALA A 12 6.03 -8.80 6.02
N ILE A 13 7.13 -8.50 5.35
CA ILE A 13 7.69 -9.31 4.26
C ILE A 13 8.10 -10.70 4.75
N ASP A 14 8.75 -10.80 5.92
CA ASP A 14 9.13 -12.08 6.52
C ASP A 14 7.91 -12.96 6.85
N HIS A 15 6.74 -12.36 7.03
CA HIS A 15 5.45 -13.03 7.18
C HIS A 15 4.70 -13.29 5.86
N GLY A 16 5.31 -13.00 4.72
CA GLY A 16 4.77 -13.31 3.39
C GLY A 16 3.87 -12.22 2.80
N LEU A 17 3.78 -11.04 3.40
CA LEU A 17 3.08 -9.92 2.76
C LEU A 17 3.90 -9.43 1.56
N ASN A 18 3.24 -9.36 0.41
CA ASN A 18 3.83 -8.88 -0.83
C ASN A 18 3.12 -7.63 -1.40
N GLY A 19 2.00 -7.21 -0.80
CA GLY A 19 1.35 -5.93 -1.10
C GLY A 19 1.99 -4.79 -0.30
N ILE A 20 2.60 -3.84 -1.01
CA ILE A 20 3.46 -2.82 -0.42
C ILE A 20 2.96 -1.43 -0.83
N ALA A 21 2.49 -0.64 0.13
CA ALA A 21 2.13 0.76 -0.07
C ALA A 21 3.19 1.67 0.59
N TYR A 22 3.73 2.62 -0.17
CA TYR A 22 4.76 3.57 0.28
C TYR A 22 5.91 2.90 1.08
N PRO A 23 6.69 1.98 0.49
CA PRO A 23 7.74 1.22 1.19
C PRO A 23 8.88 2.07 1.72
N ALA A 24 9.63 1.52 2.67
CA ALA A 24 10.95 2.01 3.01
C ALA A 24 11.92 1.67 1.88
N GLU A 25 13.00 2.44 1.78
CA GLU A 25 14.07 2.15 0.83
C GLU A 25 14.58 0.70 0.98
N GLY A 26 14.70 0.02 -0.16
CA GLY A 26 15.15 -1.38 -0.23
C GLY A 26 14.11 -2.44 0.15
N ALA A 27 12.88 -2.09 0.55
CA ALA A 27 11.86 -3.09 0.90
C ALA A 27 11.45 -3.99 -0.28
N ILE A 28 11.39 -3.42 -1.50
CA ILE A 28 11.06 -4.18 -2.73
C ILE A 28 12.14 -5.24 -2.99
N ALA A 29 13.40 -4.82 -3.05
CA ALA A 29 14.53 -5.74 -3.23
C ALA A 29 14.60 -6.81 -2.13
N TYR A 30 14.22 -6.45 -0.89
CA TYR A 30 14.12 -7.41 0.20
C TYR A 30 13.01 -8.44 -0.05
N ALA A 31 11.80 -8.03 -0.45
CA ALA A 31 10.69 -8.93 -0.78
C ALA A 31 11.07 -9.92 -1.89
N GLU A 32 11.69 -9.43 -2.97
CA GLU A 32 12.18 -10.25 -4.08
C GLU A 32 13.23 -11.27 -3.61
N SER A 33 14.15 -10.87 -2.72
CA SER A 33 15.14 -11.79 -2.13
C SER A 33 14.52 -12.90 -1.27
N ARG A 34 13.28 -12.70 -0.79
CA ARG A 34 12.48 -13.70 -0.07
C ARG A 34 11.61 -14.56 -1.00
N GLY A 35 11.72 -14.39 -2.31
CA GLY A 35 10.93 -15.11 -3.31
C GLY A 35 9.50 -14.59 -3.45
N LEU A 36 9.21 -13.38 -2.96
CA LEU A 36 7.91 -12.74 -3.13
C LEU A 36 7.91 -11.84 -4.37
N ASP A 37 6.79 -11.83 -5.08
CA ASP A 37 6.53 -10.87 -6.15
C ASP A 37 5.90 -9.60 -5.54
N ALA A 38 6.62 -8.48 -5.58
CA ALA A 38 6.23 -7.24 -4.91
C ALA A 38 5.13 -6.49 -5.68
N HIS A 39 3.98 -6.28 -5.05
CA HIS A 39 2.82 -5.61 -5.65
C HIS A 39 2.67 -4.22 -5.02
N LEU A 40 2.85 -3.18 -5.83
CA LEU A 40 2.78 -1.79 -5.37
C LEU A 40 1.35 -1.26 -5.42
N TYR A 41 0.94 -0.58 -4.34
CA TYR A 41 -0.36 0.06 -4.25
C TYR A 41 -0.22 1.53 -3.88
N GLU A 42 -0.97 2.38 -4.56
CA GLU A 42 -1.06 3.83 -4.33
C GLU A 42 -2.00 4.19 -3.15
N TYR A 43 -2.42 3.20 -2.36
CA TYR A 43 -3.33 3.38 -1.24
C TYR A 43 -3.06 2.30 -0.19
N CYS A 44 -3.15 2.68 1.09
CA CYS A 44 -2.96 1.74 2.18
C CYS A 44 -4.21 0.87 2.39
N CYS A 45 -4.04 -0.30 2.99
CA CYS A 45 -5.13 -1.28 3.20
C CYS A 45 -6.32 -0.70 3.98
N SER A 46 -6.13 0.36 4.78
CA SER A 46 -7.24 1.03 5.49
C SER A 46 -8.17 1.83 4.58
N LEU A 47 -7.72 2.21 3.37
CA LEU A 47 -8.54 2.87 2.36
C LEU A 47 -9.30 1.88 1.47
N THR A 48 -8.81 0.64 1.38
CA THR A 48 -9.47 -0.46 0.64
C THR A 48 -10.41 -1.27 1.53
N TRP A 49 -10.23 -1.22 2.86
CA TRP A 49 -11.07 -1.96 3.80
C TRP A 49 -12.48 -1.37 3.88
N THR A 50 -13.45 -2.01 3.22
CA THR A 50 -14.88 -1.64 3.22
C THR A 50 -15.74 -2.51 4.15
N GLY A 51 -15.14 -3.37 4.96
CA GLY A 51 -15.85 -4.38 5.75
C GLY A 51 -16.37 -5.55 4.90
N ALA A 52 -17.20 -6.42 5.47
CA ALA A 52 -17.71 -7.64 4.81
C ALA A 52 -18.71 -7.40 3.67
N ALA A 53 -18.94 -6.15 3.27
CA ALA A 53 -19.86 -5.79 2.20
C ALA A 53 -19.08 -5.11 1.07
N GLU A 54 -18.85 -5.87 -0.01
CA GLU A 54 -18.16 -5.45 -1.21
C GLU A 54 -18.79 -4.21 -1.85
N GLN A 55 -18.05 -3.09 -1.87
CA GLN A 55 -18.07 -2.16 -3.00
C GLN A 55 -16.63 -1.70 -3.28
N SER A 56 -16.07 -2.18 -4.39
CA SER A 56 -14.64 -2.05 -4.76
C SER A 56 -14.21 -0.62 -5.12
N TYR A 57 -15.15 0.27 -5.48
CA TYR A 57 -14.86 1.67 -5.74
C TYR A 57 -16.10 2.55 -5.59
N ARG A 58 -15.88 3.86 -5.39
CA ARG A 58 -16.93 4.88 -5.35
C ARG A 58 -16.66 5.91 -6.45
N GLU A 59 -17.65 6.14 -7.30
CA GLU A 59 -17.60 7.21 -8.30
C GLU A 59 -17.65 8.58 -7.61
N VAL A 60 -16.74 9.49 -8.01
CA VAL A 60 -16.67 10.85 -7.46
C VAL A 60 -16.72 11.84 -8.63
N SER A 61 -17.79 12.64 -8.67
CA SER A 61 -17.92 13.75 -9.63
C SER A 61 -17.37 15.03 -9.01
N VAL A 62 -16.30 15.57 -9.58
CA VAL A 62 -15.73 16.87 -9.18
C VAL A 62 -16.36 17.96 -10.05
N ARG A 63 -16.98 18.97 -9.43
CA ARG A 63 -17.38 20.19 -10.12
C ARG A 63 -16.18 21.13 -10.18
N ILE A 64 -15.65 21.37 -11.37
CA ILE A 64 -14.65 22.42 -11.57
C ILE A 64 -15.39 23.76 -11.44
N GLY A 65 -15.22 24.45 -10.31
CA GLY A 65 -15.64 25.84 -10.18
C GLY A 65 -14.79 26.70 -11.12
N SER A 66 -15.42 27.56 -11.93
CA SER A 66 -14.69 28.51 -12.77
C SER A 66 -13.91 29.47 -11.88
N ALA A 67 -12.59 29.48 -11.99
CA ALA A 67 -11.78 30.56 -11.42
C ALA A 67 -12.14 31.86 -12.16
N THR A 68 -12.64 32.84 -11.41
CA THR A 68 -12.85 34.22 -11.86
C THR A 68 -11.53 34.98 -11.95
#